data_AF-A0A7J3T3Y1-F1
#
_entry.id   AF-A0A7J3T3Y1-F1
#
_cell.length_a   1.000
_cell.length_b   1.000
_cell.length_c   1.000
_cell.angle_alpha   90.00
_cell.angle_beta   90.00
_cell.angle_gamma   90.00
#
_symmetry.space_group_name_H-M   'P 1'
#
loop_
_entity.id
_entity.type
_entity.pdbx_description
1 polymer ?
#
loop_
_entity_poly.entity_id
_entity_poly.type
_entity_poly.pdbx_seq_one_letter_code
_entity_poly.pdbx_strand_id
1 'polypeptide(L)' 'MSNESASLVQKVWNYCNVLRDDGVSYGDYVEQLTYLLFLKMADEQTKPPFNKPSTIPQGLDWQSLLEKDGAALEA' A
#
# COMPACT_ATOMS: atom_id res chain seq x y z
N MET A 1 -2.67 -23.84 3.14
CA MET A 1 -2.85 -22.37 3.15
C MET A 1 -1.67 -21.64 3.82
N SER A 2 -0.43 -22.13 3.67
CA SER A 2 0.77 -21.55 4.30
C SER A 2 1.77 -20.95 3.29
N ASN A 3 1.53 -21.08 1.98
CA ASN A 3 2.46 -20.65 0.92
C ASN A 3 2.10 -19.32 0.23
N GLU A 4 0.84 -18.86 0.29
CA GLU A 4 0.42 -17.60 -0.35
C GLU A 4 0.95 -16.38 0.41
N SER A 5 0.87 -16.38 1.75
CA SER A 5 1.42 -15.30 2.57
C SER A 5 2.94 -15.19 2.43
N ALA A 6 3.65 -16.32 2.39
CA ALA A 6 5.10 -16.34 2.20
C ALA A 6 5.54 -15.81 0.81
N SER A 7 4.80 -16.15 -0.25
CA SER A 7 5.07 -15.63 -1.59
C SER A 7 4.73 -14.14 -1.75
N LEU A 8 3.68 -13.66 -1.08
CA LEU A 8 3.37 -12.23 -1.00
C LEU A 8 4.47 -11.46 -0.27
N VAL A 9 4.91 -11.98 0.88
CA VAL A 9 6.02 -11.39 1.66
C VAL A 9 7.30 -11.34 0.83
N GLN A 10 7.62 -12.40 0.08
CA GLN A 10 8.78 -12.40 -0.84
C GLN A 10 8.65 -11.35 -1.94
N LYS A 11 7.46 -11.14 -2.53
CA LYS A 11 7.24 -10.07 -3.51
C LYS A 11 7.47 -8.69 -2.90
N VAL A 12 6.95 -8.45 -1.69
CA VAL A 12 7.16 -7.19 -0.96
C VAL A 12 8.65 -6.98 -0.70
N TRP A 13 9.35 -8.00 -0.19
CA TRP A 13 10.80 -7.95 0.05
C TRP A 13 11.62 -7.66 -1.20
N ASN A 14 11.23 -8.19 -2.36
CA ASN A 14 11.91 -7.90 -3.62
C ASN A 14 11.79 -6.41 -4.02
N TYR A 15 10.65 -5.77 -3.77
CA TYR A 15 10.51 -4.32 -3.97
C TYR A 15 11.28 -3.50 -2.91
N CYS A 16 11.35 -3.98 -1.67
CA CYS A 16 12.14 -3.34 -0.61
C CYS A 16 13.64 -3.28 -0.92
N ASN A 17 14.19 -4.28 -1.62
CA ASN A 17 15.59 -4.27 -2.04
C ASN A 17 15.87 -3.14 -3.03
N VAL A 18 14.93 -2.84 -3.95
CA VAL A 18 15.06 -1.74 -4.91
C VAL A 18 15.03 -0.38 -4.20
N LEU A 19 14.12 -0.18 -3.25
CA LEU A 19 14.00 1.08 -2.50
C LEU A 19 15.17 1.36 -1.54
N ARG A 20 15.79 0.29 -1.03
CA ARG A 20 16.99 0.39 -0.18
C ARG A 20 18.19 0.93 -0.97
N ASP A 21 18.31 0.58 -2.24
CA ASP A 21 19.41 1.03 -3.10
C ASP A 21 19.30 2.54 -3.43
N ASP A 22 18.10 3.11 -3.33
CA ASP A 22 17.82 4.56 -3.50
C ASP A 22 18.02 5.41 -2.22
N GLY A 23 18.50 4.80 -1.12
CA GLY A 23 18.90 5.51 0.11
C GLY A 23 17.80 5.72 1.16
N VAL A 24 16.64 5.08 0.99
CA VAL A 24 15.56 5.11 2.00
C VAL A 24 15.91 4.21 3.19
N SER A 25 15.75 4.73 4.41
CA SER A 25 15.98 3.94 5.63
C SER A 25 15.00 2.76 5.72
N TYR A 26 15.46 1.64 6.29
CA TYR A 26 14.62 0.46 6.48
C TYR A 26 13.30 0.76 7.22
N GLY A 27 13.37 1.62 8.24
CA GLY A 27 12.18 2.04 8.98
C GLY A 27 11.18 2.79 8.09
N ASP A 28 11.68 3.72 7.27
CA ASP A 28 10.85 4.62 6.49
C ASP A 28 10.08 3.88 5.40
N TYR A 29 10.72 2.96 4.66
CA TYR A 29 9.98 2.22 3.62
C TYR A 29 8.98 1.23 4.23
N VAL A 30 9.28 0.64 5.40
CA VAL A 30 8.33 -0.26 6.08
C VAL A 30 7.11 0.52 6.55
N GLU A 31 7.32 1.73 7.06
CA GLU A 31 6.24 2.64 7.44
C GLU A 31 5.36 2.99 6.22
N GLN A 32 5.96 3.41 5.11
CA GLN A 32 5.23 3.76 3.89
C GLN A 32 4.45 2.56 3.32
N LEU A 33 5.06 1.37 3.27
CA LEU A 33 4.37 0.16 2.84
C LEU A 33 3.20 -0.20 3.75
N THR A 34 3.33 0.06 5.05
CA THR A 34 2.26 -0.17 6.03
C THR A 34 1.08 0.77 5.77
N TYR A 35 1.33 2.04 5.48
CA TYR A 35 0.28 3.00 5.12
C TYR A 35 -0.43 2.61 3.82
N LEU A 36 0.33 2.25 2.78
CA LEU A 36 -0.24 1.80 1.51
C LEU A 36 -1.09 0.53 1.68
N LEU A 37 -0.59 -0.44 2.47
CA LEU A 37 -1.33 -1.67 2.74
C LEU A 37 -2.63 -1.39 3.49
N PHE A 38 -2.60 -0.52 4.51
CA PHE A 38 -3.79 -0.14 5.26
C PHE A 38 -4.83 0.51 4.35
N LEU A 39 -4.41 1.46 3.50
CA LEU A 39 -5.28 2.14 2.56
C LEU A 39 -5.88 1.16 1.53
N LYS A 40 -5.06 0.25 1.00
CA LYS A 40 -5.51 -0.81 0.09
C LYS A 40 -6.51 -1.74 0.74
N MET A 41 -6.30 -2.11 2.00
CA MET A 41 -7.21 -2.97 2.78
C MET A 41 -8.53 -2.26 3.10
N ALA A 42 -8.51 -0.96 3.39
CA ALA A 42 -9.72 -0.17 3.57
C ALA A 42 -10.55 -0.13 2.27
N ASP A 43 -9.90 0.06 1.13
CA ASP A 43 -10.54 0.01 -0.21
C ASP A 43 -11.08 -1.39 -0.57
N GLU A 44 -10.39 -2.48 -0.22
CA GLU A 44 -10.97 -3.83 -0.43
C GLU A 44 -12.21 -4.10 0.43
N GLN A 45 -12.33 -3.46 1.60
CA GLN A 45 -13.53 -3.60 2.43
C GLN A 45 -14.76 -2.92 1.81
N THR A 46 -14.59 -1.93 0.93
CA THR A 46 -15.69 -1.28 0.23
C THR A 46 -16.20 -2.08 -0.97
N LYS A 47 -15.43 -3.08 -1.42
CA LYS A 47 -15.73 -3.91 -2.59
C LYS A 47 -16.44 -5.21 -2.19
N PRO A 48 -17.03 -5.93 -3.17
CA PRO A 48 -17.52 -7.28 -2.94
C PRO A 48 -16.41 -8.19 -2.40
N PRO A 49 -16.70 -9.08 -1.43
CA PRO A 49 -18.02 -9.41 -0.89
C PRO A 49 -18.49 -8.52 0.27
N PHE A 50 -17.64 -7.64 0.80
CA PHE A 50 -17.88 -6.95 2.07
C PHE A 50 -18.79 -5.72 1.93
N ASN A 51 -18.64 -4.95 0.84
CA ASN A 51 -19.46 -3.78 0.51
C ASN A 51 -19.68 -2.80 1.68
N LYS A 52 -18.66 -2.60 2.52
CA LYS A 52 -18.73 -1.68 3.67
C LYS A 52 -18.60 -0.22 3.21
N PRO A 53 -19.18 0.74 3.94
CA PRO A 53 -18.89 2.14 3.70
C PRO A 53 -17.40 2.43 3.93
N SER A 54 -16.81 3.30 3.11
CA SER A 54 -15.44 3.77 3.31
C SER A 54 -15.33 4.48 4.65
N THR A 55 -14.32 4.13 5.44
CA THR A 55 -13.93 4.88 6.65
C THR A 55 -12.92 5.99 6.34
N ILE A 56 -12.39 6.02 5.12
CA ILE A 56 -11.41 7.02 4.68
C ILE A 56 -12.15 8.17 4.00
N PRO A 57 -11.83 9.44 4.32
CA PRO A 57 -12.40 10.59 3.65
C PRO A 57 -12.22 10.54 2.13
N GLN A 58 -13.21 11.03 1.39
CA GLN A 58 -13.14 11.14 -0.05
C GLN A 58 -11.96 12.02 -0.48
N GLY A 59 -11.25 11.62 -1.54
CA GLY A 59 -10.07 12.34 -2.04
C GLY A 59 -8.75 11.96 -1.34
N LEU A 60 -8.82 11.18 -0.26
CA LEU A 60 -7.66 10.62 0.47
C LEU A 60 -7.68 9.08 0.48
N ASP A 61 -8.53 8.47 -0.35
CA ASP A 61 -8.69 7.02 -0.46
C ASP A 61 -7.69 6.39 -1.44
N TRP A 62 -7.70 5.06 -1.51
CA TRP A 62 -6.82 4.31 -2.41
C TRP A 62 -6.98 4.70 -3.88
N GLN A 63 -8.22 4.99 -4.32
CA GLN A 63 -8.47 5.36 -5.73
C GLN A 63 -7.88 6.72 -6.05
N SER A 64 -8.05 7.67 -5.12
CA SER A 64 -7.48 9.02 -5.22
C SER A 64 -5.95 9.00 -5.26
N LEU A 65 -5.32 8.04 -4.56
CA LEU A 65 -3.87 7.85 -4.59
C LEU A 65 -3.38 7.32 -5.94
N LEU A 66 -4.12 6.40 -6.56
CA LEU A 66 -3.75 5.81 -7.86
C LEU A 66 -3.74 6.82 -9.01
N GLU A 67 -4.44 7.94 -8.86
CA GLU A 67 -4.48 9.04 -9.84
C GLU A 67 -3.24 9.94 -9.78
N LYS A 68 -2.35 9.75 -8.79
CA LYS A 68 -1.18 10.59 -8.55
C LYS A 68 0.13 9.86 -8.89
N ASP A 69 1.08 10.61 -9.43
CA ASP A 69 2.44 10.16 -9.71
C ASP A 69 3.48 11.27 -9.43
N GLY A 70 4.75 10.86 -9.24
CA GLY A 70 5.87 11.78 -9.02
C GLY A 70 5.61 12.81 -7.91
N ALA A 71 5.89 14.08 -8.18
CA ALA A 71 5.70 15.17 -7.22
C ALA A 71 4.23 15.35 -6.76
N ALA A 72 3.25 14.93 -7.56
CA ALA A 72 1.83 15.02 -7.17
C ALA A 72 1.45 13.97 -6.11
N LEU A 73 2.22 12.87 -6.03
CA LEU A 73 2.09 11.84 -5.01
C LEU A 73 2.73 12.26 -3.68
N GLU A 74 3.81 13.03 -3.75
CA GLU A 74 4.57 13.53 -2.58
C GLU A 74 3.98 14.80 -1.94
N ALA A 75 3.04 15.46 -2.62
CA ALA A 75 2.38 16.71 -2.20
C ALA A 75 1.09 16.48 -1.39
#